data_AF-A0A2I2GKU5-F1
#
_entry.id   AF-A0A2I2GKU5-F1
#
_cell.length_a   1.000
_cell.length_b   1.000
_cell.length_c   1.000
_cell.angle_alpha   90.00
_cell.angle_beta   90.00
_cell.angle_gamma   90.00
#
_symmetry.space_group_name_H-M   'P 1'
#
loop_
_entity.id
_entity.type
_entity.pdbx_description
1 polymer ?
#
loop_
_entity_poly.entity_id
_entity_poly.type
_entity_poly.pdbx_seq_one_letter_code
_entity_poly.pdbx_strand_id
1 'polypeptide(L)'
;MSTTSTTTTTQALPHRTVVAQDSIPPAESSAAFQALARGDRNGKLKLRGIPSFADPLAKRQWVREHMAAAFRFFGRQGYGEGISGHISVRDPVLPEHFWMNPFAKHFSLMKASDLVLVDANGYVVEGGNQAVINEAGFIIHSEVHRARPDVMAVAHTHGVYGKTWSAFGKPVEMITQDACNFYGKLSVYEEHGGIALAQDEGRAIAKALGKENIAAILQNHGLITVGSTVDEAAFLFYSLDKACHSQLMAEAAAANGVAKKIIPDNVAQFTAESVQDPHNFYLEFQPEFELSVEESGGKVLQ
;
A
#
# COMPACT_ATOMS: atom_id res chain seq x y z
N MET A 1 14.82 45.65 42.45
CA MET A 1 14.60 45.10 41.10
C MET A 1 14.81 43.60 41.20
N SER A 2 13.72 42.83 41.19
CA SER A 2 13.74 41.37 41.42
C SER A 2 13.86 40.67 40.05
N THR A 3 14.93 39.94 39.83
CA THR A 3 15.17 39.16 38.61
C THR A 3 14.55 37.78 38.75
N THR A 4 13.43 37.56 38.06
CA THR A 4 12.78 36.26 37.95
C THR A 4 13.43 35.47 36.81
N SER A 5 14.16 34.41 37.14
CA SER A 5 14.69 33.44 36.18
C SER A 5 13.64 32.38 35.88
N THR A 6 13.06 32.39 34.68
CA THR A 6 12.13 31.36 34.21
C THR A 6 12.92 30.20 33.63
N THR A 7 12.91 29.05 34.31
CA THR A 7 13.48 27.80 33.79
C THR A 7 12.43 27.09 32.93
N THR A 8 12.64 27.04 31.62
CA THR A 8 11.79 26.27 30.71
C THR A 8 12.19 24.80 30.81
N THR A 9 11.41 24.01 31.54
CA THR A 9 11.56 22.55 31.58
C THR A 9 10.92 21.97 30.33
N THR A 10 11.72 21.58 29.33
CA THR A 10 11.26 20.78 28.20
C THR A 10 10.89 19.39 28.72
N GLN A 11 9.61 19.15 28.97
CA GLN A 11 9.10 17.81 29.26
C GLN A 11 9.23 16.98 27.98
N ALA A 12 10.18 16.04 27.96
CA ALA A 12 10.20 15.00 26.95
C ALA A 12 8.89 14.21 27.05
N LEU A 13 8.10 14.24 25.98
CA LEU A 13 6.93 13.38 25.86
C LEU A 13 7.39 11.91 25.99
N PRO A 14 6.67 11.06 26.73
CA PRO A 14 7.03 9.66 26.84
C PRO A 14 7.01 9.06 25.43
N HIS A 15 8.17 8.56 24.98
CA HIS A 15 8.25 7.68 23.83
C HIS A 15 7.39 6.46 24.14
N ARG A 16 6.16 6.45 23.62
CA ARG A 16 5.39 5.22 23.54
C ARG A 16 6.10 4.40 22.48
N THR A 17 6.86 3.40 22.89
CA THR A 17 7.38 2.37 21.98
C THR A 17 6.16 1.68 21.39
N VAL A 18 5.69 2.15 20.23
CA VAL A 18 4.74 1.39 19.41
C VAL A 18 5.58 0.30 18.76
N VAL A 19 5.84 -0.76 19.51
CA VAL A 19 6.22 -2.02 18.91
C VAL A 19 4.91 -2.56 18.31
N ALA A 20 4.60 -2.16 17.07
CA ALA A 20 3.62 -2.89 16.27
C ALA A 20 4.28 -4.23 15.85
N GLN A 21 4.43 -5.13 16.81
CA GLN A 21 4.64 -6.56 16.60
C GLN A 21 3.31 -7.26 16.87
N ASP A 22 2.26 -6.88 16.15
CA ASP A 22 1.10 -7.75 16.02
C ASP A 22 1.32 -8.61 14.78
N SER A 23 1.74 -9.83 15.11
CA SER A 23 2.26 -10.90 14.28
C SER A 23 1.25 -11.36 13.24
N ILE A 24 1.52 -11.08 11.97
CA ILE A 24 1.06 -11.98 10.90
C ILE A 24 1.58 -13.37 11.28
N PRO A 25 0.70 -14.36 11.52
CA PRO A 25 1.12 -15.71 11.87
C PRO A 25 2.08 -16.26 10.82
N PRO A 26 2.97 -17.22 11.13
CA PRO A 26 3.82 -17.82 10.11
C PRO A 26 2.99 -18.40 8.97
N ALA A 27 3.48 -18.30 7.73
CA ALA A 27 2.76 -18.73 6.54
C ALA A 27 2.33 -20.21 6.57
N GLU A 28 3.08 -21.04 7.28
CA GLU A 28 2.80 -22.47 7.47
C GLU A 28 1.57 -22.73 8.34
N SER A 29 1.13 -21.74 9.13
CA SER A 29 -0.04 -21.81 10.00
C SER A 29 -1.34 -21.38 9.31
N SER A 30 -1.26 -20.67 8.18
CA SER A 30 -2.44 -20.30 7.40
C SER A 30 -2.88 -21.44 6.48
N ALA A 31 -3.93 -22.15 6.89
CA ALA A 31 -4.50 -23.24 6.10
C ALA A 31 -5.08 -22.76 4.76
N ALA A 32 -5.69 -21.56 4.74
CA ALA A 32 -6.24 -20.96 3.54
C ALA A 32 -5.13 -20.65 2.52
N PHE A 33 -4.07 -19.96 2.96
CA PHE A 33 -2.92 -19.66 2.11
C PHE A 33 -2.26 -20.93 1.56
N GLN A 34 -1.99 -21.92 2.41
CA GLN A 34 -1.35 -23.17 1.96
C GLN A 34 -2.24 -23.98 0.98
N ALA A 35 -3.56 -23.79 0.99
CA ALA A 35 -4.48 -24.46 0.07
C ALA A 35 -4.44 -23.88 -1.37
N LEU A 36 -3.84 -22.71 -1.58
CA LEU A 36 -3.75 -22.06 -2.89
C LEU A 36 -2.82 -22.77 -3.87
N ALA A 37 -1.89 -23.57 -3.37
CA ALA A 37 -0.96 -24.33 -4.19
C ALA A 37 -0.96 -25.82 -3.84
N ARG A 38 -0.52 -26.63 -4.80
CA ARG A 38 -0.35 -28.07 -4.62
C ARG A 38 1.11 -28.40 -4.32
N GLY A 39 1.35 -28.84 -3.09
CA GLY A 39 2.64 -29.40 -2.65
C GLY A 39 2.88 -30.85 -3.10
N ASP A 40 3.89 -31.48 -2.52
CA ASP A 40 4.19 -32.90 -2.71
C ASP A 40 3.30 -33.79 -1.81
N ARG A 41 3.30 -35.10 -2.11
CA ARG A 41 2.48 -36.08 -1.35
C ARG A 41 2.90 -36.19 0.13
N ASN A 42 4.13 -35.80 0.47
CA ASN A 42 4.64 -35.86 1.84
C ASN A 42 4.43 -34.55 2.63
N GLY A 43 3.83 -33.52 2.02
CA GLY A 43 3.57 -32.24 2.67
C GLY A 43 4.83 -31.43 3.01
N LYS A 44 5.95 -31.72 2.34
CA LYS A 44 7.24 -31.02 2.49
C LYS A 44 7.32 -29.75 1.64
N LEU A 45 6.71 -29.75 0.45
CA LEU A 45 6.64 -28.56 -0.40
C LEU A 45 5.45 -27.69 0.04
N LYS A 46 5.76 -26.53 0.62
CA LYS A 46 4.80 -25.56 1.13
C LYS A 46 5.07 -24.19 0.53
N LEU A 47 4.02 -23.36 0.44
CA LEU A 47 4.19 -21.97 0.07
C LEU A 47 4.97 -21.22 1.15
N ARG A 48 5.88 -20.36 0.70
CA ARG A 48 6.59 -19.40 1.54
C ARG A 48 5.86 -18.07 1.46
N GLY A 49 5.51 -17.51 2.60
CA GLY A 49 4.92 -16.17 2.68
C GLY A 49 5.97 -15.12 3.04
N ILE A 50 5.47 -14.00 3.56
CA ILE A 50 6.24 -12.90 4.13
C ILE A 50 7.39 -13.41 5.03
N PRO A 51 8.66 -13.01 4.77
CA PRO A 51 9.80 -13.45 5.56
C PRO A 51 9.84 -12.84 6.97
N SER A 52 10.38 -13.60 7.92
CA SER A 52 10.68 -13.13 9.28
C SER A 52 12.13 -12.62 9.39
N PHE A 53 12.35 -11.57 10.17
CA PHE A 53 13.68 -10.98 10.37
C PHE A 53 14.02 -10.93 11.87
N ALA A 54 15.19 -11.47 12.24
CA ALA A 54 15.74 -11.31 13.58
C ALA A 54 16.45 -9.95 13.76
N ASP A 55 17.04 -9.43 12.67
CA ASP A 55 17.70 -8.13 12.64
C ASP A 55 16.78 -7.06 12.02
N PRO A 56 16.38 -6.03 12.80
CA PRO A 56 15.61 -4.90 12.28
C PRO A 56 16.26 -4.15 11.12
N LEU A 57 17.60 -4.11 11.06
CA LEU A 57 18.33 -3.46 9.96
C LEU A 57 18.22 -4.27 8.66
N ALA A 58 18.31 -5.61 8.74
CA ALA A 58 18.01 -6.48 7.61
C ALA A 58 16.56 -6.29 7.11
N LYS A 59 15.58 -6.16 8.02
CA LYS A 59 14.18 -5.86 7.65
C LYS A 59 14.07 -4.50 6.96
N ARG A 60 14.77 -3.48 7.46
CA ARG A 60 14.79 -2.14 6.84
C ARG A 60 15.33 -2.20 5.42
N GLN A 61 16.42 -2.93 5.19
CA GLN A 61 16.98 -3.11 3.85
C GLN A 61 15.99 -3.80 2.92
N TRP A 62 15.39 -4.90 3.37
CA TRP A 62 14.37 -5.64 2.63
C TRP A 62 13.17 -4.77 2.23
N VAL A 63 12.64 -3.96 3.17
CA VAL A 63 11.54 -3.01 2.89
C VAL A 63 11.92 -2.05 1.75
N ARG A 64 13.14 -1.50 1.78
CA ARG A 64 13.60 -0.53 0.77
C ARG A 64 13.76 -1.16 -0.61
N GLU A 65 14.30 -2.37 -0.66
CA GLU A 65 14.46 -3.14 -1.89
C GLU A 65 13.11 -3.47 -2.53
N HIS A 66 12.17 -3.97 -1.73
CA HIS A 66 10.82 -4.31 -2.19
C HIS A 66 10.03 -3.07 -2.59
N MET A 67 10.19 -1.95 -1.88
CA MET A 67 9.58 -0.68 -2.25
C MET A 67 10.12 -0.13 -3.57
N ALA A 68 11.43 -0.24 -3.82
CA ALA A 68 12.01 0.13 -5.10
C ALA A 68 11.47 -0.75 -6.25
N ALA A 69 11.30 -2.05 -6.03
CA ALA A 69 10.70 -2.96 -6.99
C ALA A 69 9.21 -2.63 -7.25
N ALA A 70 8.44 -2.28 -6.21
CA ALA A 70 7.05 -1.82 -6.35
C ALA A 70 6.93 -0.58 -7.25
N PHE A 71 7.83 0.40 -7.10
CA PHE A 71 7.89 1.52 -8.03
C PHE A 71 8.25 1.08 -9.46
N ARG A 72 9.23 0.20 -9.64
CA ARG A 72 9.56 -0.27 -11.00
C ARG A 72 8.40 -0.96 -11.68
N PHE A 73 7.68 -1.80 -10.93
CA PHE A 73 6.43 -2.41 -11.38
C PHE A 73 5.38 -1.36 -11.76
N PHE A 74 5.10 -0.38 -10.89
CA PHE A 74 4.17 0.72 -11.20
C PHE A 74 4.60 1.51 -12.45
N GLY A 75 5.90 1.71 -12.63
CA GLY A 75 6.47 2.32 -13.82
C GLY A 75 6.20 1.51 -15.09
N ARG A 76 6.35 0.18 -15.05
CA ARG A 76 6.01 -0.71 -16.17
C ARG A 76 4.52 -0.69 -16.49
N GLN A 77 3.67 -0.60 -15.47
CA GLN A 77 2.21 -0.53 -15.66
C GLN A 77 1.70 0.84 -16.12
N GLY A 78 2.58 1.84 -16.23
CA GLY A 78 2.21 3.18 -16.68
C GLY A 78 1.43 3.98 -15.62
N TYR A 79 1.65 3.70 -14.33
CA TYR A 79 0.97 4.40 -13.23
C TYR A 79 1.60 5.76 -12.87
N GLY A 80 2.72 6.11 -13.49
CA GLY A 80 3.32 7.43 -13.35
C GLY A 80 2.53 8.50 -14.12
N GLU A 81 2.08 9.54 -13.42
CA GLU A 81 1.45 10.74 -13.99
C GLU A 81 2.33 11.95 -13.64
N GLY A 82 3.38 12.18 -14.44
CA GLY A 82 4.39 13.19 -14.13
C GLY A 82 5.08 12.94 -12.80
N ILE A 83 4.78 13.77 -11.79
CA ILE A 83 5.37 13.74 -10.45
C ILE A 83 4.42 13.22 -9.36
N SER A 84 3.20 12.83 -9.75
CA SER A 84 2.18 12.29 -8.85
C SER A 84 2.44 10.83 -8.52
N GLY A 85 1.95 10.41 -7.36
CA GLY A 85 1.99 9.04 -6.88
C GLY A 85 3.14 8.78 -5.89
N HIS A 86 2.78 8.10 -4.82
CA HIS A 86 3.61 7.91 -3.65
C HIS A 86 3.36 6.52 -3.06
N ILE A 87 4.42 5.94 -2.52
CA ILE A 87 4.35 4.80 -1.62
C ILE A 87 5.04 5.27 -0.35
N SER A 88 4.47 4.97 0.81
CA SER A 88 5.13 5.13 2.10
C SER A 88 5.22 3.79 2.81
N VAL A 89 6.32 3.55 3.53
CA VAL A 89 6.46 2.36 4.37
C VAL A 89 7.03 2.76 5.73
N ARG A 90 6.36 2.35 6.81
CA ARG A 90 6.84 2.57 8.18
C ARG A 90 8.19 1.89 8.39
N ASP A 91 9.15 2.62 8.93
CA ASP A 91 10.48 2.09 9.17
C ASP A 91 10.49 1.08 10.34
N PRO A 92 11.08 -0.12 10.16
CA PRO A 92 11.05 -1.15 11.19
C PRO A 92 11.98 -0.90 12.39
N VAL A 93 12.84 0.13 12.34
CA VAL A 93 13.78 0.50 13.41
C VAL A 93 13.33 1.78 14.12
N LEU A 94 12.70 2.70 13.40
CA LEU A 94 12.15 3.97 13.85
C LEU A 94 10.64 4.00 13.53
N PRO A 95 9.76 3.47 14.40
CA PRO A 95 8.35 3.23 14.08
C PRO A 95 7.53 4.48 13.71
N GLU A 96 7.99 5.67 14.08
CA GLU A 96 7.36 6.96 13.74
C GLU A 96 8.00 7.63 12.51
N HIS A 97 8.84 6.90 11.77
CA HIS A 97 9.45 7.35 10.51
C HIS A 97 8.95 6.52 9.34
N PHE A 98 9.02 7.11 8.15
CA PHE A 98 8.52 6.49 6.92
C PHE A 98 9.55 6.59 5.80
N TRP A 99 9.73 5.51 5.06
CA TRP A 99 10.39 5.52 3.75
C TRP A 99 9.42 6.03 2.70
N MET A 100 9.88 6.90 1.81
CA MET A 100 9.09 7.46 0.71
C MET A 100 9.94 7.65 -0.55
N ASN A 101 9.32 7.68 -1.73
CA ASN A 101 10.02 8.05 -2.96
C ASN A 101 10.45 9.53 -2.96
N PRO A 102 11.63 9.86 -3.53
CA PRO A 102 12.03 11.24 -3.74
C PRO A 102 11.12 11.91 -4.77
N PHE A 103 10.95 13.22 -4.63
CA PHE A 103 10.17 14.04 -5.53
C PHE A 103 10.73 14.00 -6.97
N ALA A 104 9.84 13.93 -7.96
CA ALA A 104 10.17 14.00 -9.38
C ALA A 104 11.13 12.90 -9.93
N LYS A 105 11.28 11.77 -9.25
CA LYS A 105 11.99 10.61 -9.79
C LYS A 105 11.03 9.66 -10.51
N HIS A 106 11.36 9.28 -11.74
CA HIS A 106 10.57 8.32 -12.51
C HIS A 106 10.53 6.95 -11.83
N PHE A 107 9.34 6.36 -11.71
CA PHE A 107 9.10 5.09 -11.02
C PHE A 107 9.97 3.94 -11.56
N SER A 108 10.08 3.79 -12.88
CA SER A 108 10.94 2.76 -13.52
C SER A 108 12.44 2.87 -13.24
N LEU A 109 12.91 3.98 -12.66
CA LEU A 109 14.32 4.20 -12.34
C LEU A 109 14.62 4.07 -10.84
N MET A 110 13.62 3.72 -10.02
CA MET A 110 13.77 3.64 -8.57
C MET A 110 14.79 2.58 -8.16
N LYS A 111 15.56 2.87 -7.11
CA LYS A 111 16.44 1.94 -6.41
C LYS A 111 16.26 2.10 -4.90
N ALA A 112 16.68 1.11 -4.12
CA ALA A 112 16.60 1.17 -2.65
C ALA A 112 17.35 2.40 -2.08
N SER A 113 18.50 2.75 -2.65
CA SER A 113 19.33 3.92 -2.34
C SER A 113 18.68 5.26 -2.64
N ASP A 114 17.66 5.30 -3.50
CA ASP A 114 16.98 6.54 -3.85
C ASP A 114 15.94 6.97 -2.82
N LEU A 115 15.47 6.03 -1.99
CA LEU A 115 14.40 6.25 -1.03
C LEU A 115 14.83 7.19 0.09
N VAL A 116 13.90 8.05 0.47
CA VAL A 116 14.08 9.10 1.48
C VAL A 116 13.45 8.62 2.78
N LEU A 117 14.14 8.85 3.90
CA LEU A 117 13.59 8.62 5.23
C LEU A 117 13.04 9.95 5.76
N VAL A 118 11.78 9.95 6.19
CA VAL A 118 11.13 11.13 6.78
C VAL A 118 10.60 10.83 8.17
N ASP A 119 10.59 11.86 9.02
CA ASP A 119 9.99 11.77 10.36
C ASP A 119 8.45 11.84 10.31
N ALA A 120 7.80 11.79 11.48
CA ALA A 120 6.34 11.84 11.60
C ALA A 120 5.71 13.13 11.07
N ASN A 121 6.50 14.20 10.90
CA ASN A 121 6.05 15.49 10.39
C ASN A 121 6.39 15.70 8.90
N GLY A 122 7.04 14.72 8.26
CA GLY A 122 7.39 14.77 6.84
C GLY A 122 8.72 15.46 6.55
N TYR A 123 9.53 15.73 7.57
CA TYR A 123 10.87 16.27 7.36
C TYR A 123 11.86 15.16 7.04
N VAL A 124 12.68 15.39 6.02
CA VAL A 124 13.77 14.48 5.64
C VAL A 124 14.80 14.41 6.75
N VAL A 125 15.19 13.19 7.11
CA VAL A 125 16.21 12.92 8.13
C VAL A 125 17.37 12.08 7.57
N GLU A 126 18.44 11.97 8.35
CA GLU A 126 19.60 11.13 8.05
C GLU A 126 19.24 9.64 7.95
N GLY A 127 19.99 8.90 7.13
CA GLY A 127 19.84 7.44 6.96
C GLY A 127 19.20 7.00 5.64
N GLY A 128 18.62 7.93 4.89
CA GLY A 128 18.15 7.73 3.51
C GLY A 128 18.77 8.74 2.52
N ASN A 129 18.25 8.78 1.30
CA ASN A 129 18.60 9.80 0.32
C ASN A 129 18.19 11.20 0.80
N GLN A 130 19.06 12.19 0.63
CA GLN A 130 18.83 13.57 1.07
C GLN A 130 18.14 14.39 -0.04
N ALA A 131 17.03 13.87 -0.56
CA ALA A 131 16.21 14.51 -1.59
C ALA A 131 14.85 14.94 -1.02
N VAL A 132 14.26 16.00 -1.58
CA VAL A 132 12.94 16.49 -1.16
C VAL A 132 11.83 15.49 -1.52
N ILE A 133 10.71 15.54 -0.80
CA ILE A 133 9.53 14.70 -0.99
C ILE A 133 8.30 15.54 -1.40
N ASN A 134 7.21 14.88 -1.82
CA ASN A 134 5.92 15.54 -2.01
C ASN A 134 5.21 15.71 -0.66
N GLU A 135 5.13 16.93 -0.14
CA GLU A 135 4.52 17.23 1.17
C GLU A 135 3.03 16.86 1.22
N ALA A 136 2.23 17.24 0.21
CA ALA A 136 0.80 16.94 0.19
C ALA A 136 0.52 15.42 0.17
N GLY A 137 1.28 14.67 -0.62
CA GLY A 137 1.20 13.21 -0.65
C GLY A 137 1.60 12.57 0.69
N PHE A 138 2.66 13.08 1.31
CA PHE A 138 3.06 12.62 2.65
C PHE A 138 1.97 12.88 3.70
N ILE A 139 1.34 14.06 3.70
CA ILE A 139 0.29 14.40 4.67
C ILE A 139 -0.84 13.36 4.63
N ILE A 140 -1.33 12.98 3.44
CA ILE A 140 -2.36 11.95 3.29
C ILE A 140 -1.89 10.62 3.89
N HIS A 141 -0.69 10.16 3.52
CA HIS A 141 -0.13 8.90 4.00
C HIS A 141 0.09 8.89 5.52
N SER A 142 0.55 10.00 6.10
CA SER A 142 0.79 10.16 7.53
C SER A 142 -0.50 10.03 8.34
N GLU A 143 -1.61 10.58 7.85
CA GLU A 143 -2.92 10.46 8.50
C GLU A 143 -3.43 9.02 8.48
N VAL A 144 -3.21 8.28 7.39
CA VAL A 144 -3.51 6.84 7.31
C VAL A 144 -2.66 6.05 8.30
N HIS A 145 -1.34 6.21 8.30
CA HIS A 145 -0.45 5.52 9.24
C HIS A 145 -0.73 5.87 10.71
N ARG A 146 -1.17 7.09 11.00
CA ARG A 146 -1.56 7.53 12.34
C ARG A 146 -2.86 6.86 12.80
N ALA A 147 -3.85 6.77 11.91
CA ALA A 147 -5.13 6.14 12.21
C ALA A 147 -5.04 4.60 12.25
N ARG A 148 -4.07 4.02 11.52
CA ARG A 148 -3.87 2.57 11.36
C ARG A 148 -2.44 2.17 11.69
N PRO A 149 -2.10 1.99 12.99
CA PRO A 149 -0.79 1.49 13.41
C PRO A 149 -0.42 0.11 12.85
N ASP A 150 -1.42 -0.69 12.49
CA ASP A 150 -1.28 -2.00 11.84
C ASP A 150 -0.83 -1.90 10.38
N VAL A 151 -1.05 -0.75 9.73
CA VAL A 151 -0.64 -0.52 8.34
C VAL A 151 0.84 -0.16 8.28
N MET A 152 1.59 -1.03 7.60
CA MET A 152 3.01 -0.86 7.36
C MET A 152 3.30 -0.11 6.06
N ALA A 153 2.50 -0.31 5.02
CA ALA A 153 2.68 0.33 3.72
C ALA A 153 1.38 0.94 3.21
N VAL A 154 1.50 2.09 2.55
CA VAL A 154 0.40 2.78 1.85
C VAL A 154 0.86 3.06 0.42
N ALA A 155 0.05 2.71 -0.57
CA ALA A 155 0.32 2.97 -1.98
C ALA A 155 -0.79 3.80 -2.63
N HIS A 156 -0.41 4.86 -3.32
CA HIS A 156 -1.31 5.74 -4.05
C HIS A 156 -0.67 6.18 -5.37
N THR A 157 -1.38 6.05 -6.47
CA THR A 157 -0.99 6.64 -7.75
C THR A 157 -2.24 7.09 -8.51
N HIS A 158 -2.03 7.77 -9.64
CA HIS A 158 -3.10 8.26 -10.52
C HIS A 158 -3.31 7.33 -11.72
N GLY A 159 -3.22 6.02 -11.49
CA GLY A 159 -3.49 4.97 -12.49
C GLY A 159 -4.80 5.22 -13.24
N VAL A 160 -4.74 5.08 -14.57
CA VAL A 160 -5.79 5.59 -15.48
C VAL A 160 -7.16 4.98 -15.18
N TYR A 161 -7.23 3.67 -14.93
CA TYR A 161 -8.51 2.99 -14.76
C TYR A 161 -9.13 3.28 -13.40
N GLY A 162 -8.34 3.22 -12.32
CA GLY A 162 -8.76 3.60 -10.98
C GLY A 162 -9.21 5.05 -10.89
N LYS A 163 -8.42 5.98 -11.46
CA LYS A 163 -8.79 7.41 -11.57
C LYS A 163 -10.09 7.59 -12.34
N THR A 164 -10.26 6.93 -13.48
CA THR A 164 -11.48 7.02 -14.29
C THR A 164 -12.69 6.46 -13.55
N TRP A 165 -12.57 5.27 -12.94
CA TRP A 165 -13.64 4.65 -12.17
C TRP A 165 -14.05 5.48 -10.95
N SER A 166 -13.07 6.13 -10.30
CA SER A 166 -13.33 6.98 -9.13
C SER A 166 -14.30 8.13 -9.41
N ALA A 167 -14.45 8.56 -10.67
CA ALA A 167 -15.40 9.61 -11.03
C ALA A 167 -16.87 9.20 -10.78
N PHE A 168 -17.16 7.90 -10.69
CA PHE A 168 -18.50 7.39 -10.38
C PHE A 168 -18.81 7.33 -8.88
N GLY A 169 -17.81 7.49 -8.00
CA GLY A 169 -18.01 7.46 -6.54
C GLY A 169 -18.66 6.17 -6.04
N LYS A 170 -18.30 5.00 -6.60
CA LYS A 170 -18.91 3.70 -6.23
C LYS A 170 -17.88 2.56 -6.19
N PRO A 171 -18.09 1.51 -5.38
CA PRO A 171 -17.19 0.35 -5.34
C PRO A 171 -17.20 -0.43 -6.67
N VAL A 172 -16.21 -1.31 -6.86
CA VAL A 172 -16.23 -2.29 -7.97
C VAL A 172 -17.23 -3.42 -7.67
N GLU A 173 -17.87 -3.95 -8.70
CA GLU A 173 -18.77 -5.10 -8.55
C GLU A 173 -17.99 -6.42 -8.63
N MET A 174 -18.54 -7.48 -8.03
CA MET A 174 -17.94 -8.82 -8.07
C MET A 174 -18.22 -9.50 -9.41
N ILE A 175 -17.63 -8.97 -10.49
CA ILE A 175 -17.78 -9.49 -11.86
C ILE A 175 -16.64 -10.44 -12.28
N THR A 176 -15.54 -10.47 -11.52
CA THR A 176 -14.39 -11.36 -11.73
C THR A 176 -13.93 -11.94 -10.40
N GLN A 177 -13.19 -13.06 -10.45
CA GLN A 177 -12.59 -13.65 -9.26
C GLN A 177 -11.63 -12.67 -8.57
N ASP A 178 -10.85 -11.90 -9.34
CA ASP A 178 -9.90 -10.92 -8.79
C ASP A 178 -10.62 -9.76 -8.06
N ALA A 179 -11.81 -9.38 -8.50
CA ALA A 179 -12.61 -8.38 -7.79
C ALA A 179 -13.01 -8.86 -6.38
N CYS A 180 -13.13 -10.18 -6.17
CA CYS A 180 -13.41 -10.75 -4.85
C CYS A 180 -12.28 -10.50 -3.83
N ASN A 181 -11.06 -10.13 -4.25
CA ASN A 181 -10.00 -9.65 -3.33
C ASN A 181 -10.51 -8.49 -2.46
N PHE A 182 -11.47 -7.72 -2.96
CA PHE A 182 -12.00 -6.50 -2.34
C PHE A 182 -13.36 -6.68 -1.67
N TYR A 183 -13.95 -7.90 -1.72
CA TYR A 183 -15.25 -8.15 -1.11
C TYR A 183 -15.21 -7.87 0.39
N GLY A 184 -16.09 -6.99 0.87
CA GLY A 184 -16.15 -6.56 2.27
C GLY A 184 -14.93 -5.78 2.78
N LYS A 185 -13.97 -5.42 1.91
CA LYS A 185 -12.69 -4.80 2.27
C LYS A 185 -12.33 -3.56 1.45
N LEU A 186 -13.29 -3.02 0.69
CA LEU A 186 -13.15 -1.82 -0.14
C LEU A 186 -14.15 -0.74 0.29
N SER A 187 -13.63 0.46 0.51
CA SER A 187 -14.41 1.67 0.82
C SER A 187 -14.42 2.66 -0.35
N VAL A 188 -15.32 3.64 -0.29
CA VAL A 188 -15.33 4.81 -1.16
C VAL A 188 -15.23 6.05 -0.28
N TYR A 189 -14.31 6.95 -0.64
CA TYR A 189 -14.22 8.30 -0.10
C TYR A 189 -14.90 9.26 -1.08
N GLU A 190 -15.96 9.93 -0.64
CA GLU A 190 -16.87 10.71 -1.51
C GLU A 190 -16.63 12.23 -1.47
N GLU A 191 -15.69 12.72 -0.64
CA GLU A 191 -15.57 14.16 -0.34
C GLU A 191 -14.30 14.78 -0.95
N HIS A 192 -14.11 14.72 -2.27
CA HIS A 192 -12.90 15.27 -2.91
C HIS A 192 -12.67 16.76 -2.56
N GLY A 193 -11.71 17.03 -1.67
CA GLY A 193 -11.42 18.37 -1.12
C GLY A 193 -10.37 19.16 -1.89
N GLY A 194 -9.64 18.52 -2.81
CA GLY A 194 -8.55 19.13 -3.57
C GLY A 194 -7.24 19.32 -2.78
N ILE A 195 -6.15 19.64 -3.49
CA ILE A 195 -4.77 19.62 -2.96
C ILE A 195 -4.56 20.58 -1.78
N ALA A 196 -5.25 21.71 -1.74
CA ALA A 196 -5.09 22.73 -0.69
C ALA A 196 -5.53 22.26 0.71
N LEU A 197 -6.24 21.13 0.81
CA LEU A 197 -6.82 20.59 2.04
C LEU A 197 -6.26 19.21 2.38
N ALA A 198 -5.01 18.91 2.01
CA ALA A 198 -4.40 17.59 2.12
C ALA A 198 -4.52 16.96 3.53
N GLN A 199 -4.49 17.76 4.60
CA GLN A 199 -4.61 17.23 5.97
C GLN A 199 -6.05 16.83 6.32
N ASP A 200 -7.04 17.62 5.90
CA ASP A 200 -8.46 17.27 6.08
C ASP A 200 -8.81 16.07 5.20
N GLU A 201 -8.34 16.06 3.95
CA GLU A 201 -8.49 14.92 3.03
C GLU A 201 -7.84 13.66 3.60
N GLY A 202 -6.61 13.74 4.11
CA GLY A 202 -5.92 12.61 4.75
C GLY A 202 -6.71 12.01 5.91
N ARG A 203 -7.27 12.86 6.79
CA ARG A 203 -8.15 12.40 7.89
C ARG A 203 -9.43 11.75 7.38
N ALA A 204 -10.04 12.32 6.35
CA ALA A 204 -11.29 11.80 5.79
C ALA A 204 -11.07 10.47 5.06
N ILE A 205 -9.95 10.32 4.33
CA ILE A 205 -9.50 9.07 3.72
C ILE A 205 -9.25 8.01 4.79
N ALA A 206 -8.50 8.35 5.85
CA ALA A 206 -8.24 7.43 6.95
C ALA A 206 -9.55 6.97 7.63
N LYS A 207 -10.53 7.87 7.78
CA LYS A 207 -11.86 7.56 8.29
C LYS A 207 -12.64 6.63 7.35
N ALA A 208 -12.59 6.86 6.04
CA ALA A 208 -13.27 6.04 5.03
C ALA A 208 -12.68 4.61 4.97
N LEU A 209 -11.35 4.49 5.01
CA LEU A 209 -10.67 3.19 5.15
C LEU A 209 -11.14 2.46 6.41
N GLY A 210 -11.33 3.17 7.51
CA GLY A 210 -11.70 2.56 8.79
C GLY A 210 -10.64 1.54 9.24
N LYS A 211 -11.05 0.58 10.06
CA LYS A 211 -10.13 -0.42 10.66
C LYS A 211 -9.90 -1.66 9.79
N GLU A 212 -10.82 -1.94 8.87
CA GLU A 212 -10.90 -3.24 8.23
C GLU A 212 -10.57 -3.20 6.74
N ASN A 213 -10.79 -2.07 6.06
CA ASN A 213 -10.58 -2.01 4.61
C ASN A 213 -9.09 -1.99 4.28
N ILE A 214 -8.77 -2.66 3.18
CA ILE A 214 -7.43 -2.75 2.59
C ILE A 214 -7.27 -1.77 1.42
N ALA A 215 -8.36 -1.18 0.96
CA ALA A 215 -8.38 -0.21 -0.12
C ALA A 215 -9.51 0.81 0.00
N ALA A 216 -9.32 1.97 -0.62
CA ALA A 216 -10.37 2.95 -0.86
C ALA A 216 -10.29 3.49 -2.29
N ILE A 217 -11.46 3.67 -2.90
CA ILE A 217 -11.62 4.50 -4.10
C ILE A 217 -11.82 5.94 -3.64
N LEU A 218 -10.96 6.84 -4.10
CA LEU A 218 -10.98 8.26 -3.77
C LEU A 218 -11.71 8.99 -4.88
N GLN A 219 -12.97 9.39 -4.66
CA GLN A 219 -13.83 9.98 -5.68
C GLN A 219 -13.10 11.14 -6.40
N ASN A 220 -13.14 11.14 -7.73
CA ASN A 220 -12.46 12.11 -8.61
C ASN A 220 -10.93 12.21 -8.46
N HIS A 221 -10.27 11.32 -7.71
CA HIS A 221 -8.84 11.39 -7.42
C HIS A 221 -8.09 10.13 -7.90
N GLY A 222 -8.48 8.95 -7.42
CA GLY A 222 -7.74 7.72 -7.72
C GLY A 222 -8.01 6.61 -6.72
N LEU A 223 -7.00 5.79 -6.46
CA LEU A 223 -7.07 4.67 -5.52
C LEU A 223 -6.04 4.87 -4.41
N ILE A 224 -6.31 4.32 -3.24
CA ILE A 224 -5.31 4.14 -2.18
C ILE A 224 -5.46 2.74 -1.60
N THR A 225 -4.34 2.06 -1.40
CA THR A 225 -4.28 0.72 -0.82
C THR A 225 -3.32 0.69 0.35
N VAL A 226 -3.59 -0.21 1.28
CA VAL A 226 -2.80 -0.39 2.50
C VAL A 226 -2.41 -1.85 2.66
N GLY A 227 -1.29 -2.10 3.32
CA GLY A 227 -0.81 -3.46 3.56
C GLY A 227 0.15 -3.57 4.74
N SER A 228 0.37 -4.81 5.16
CA SER A 228 1.40 -5.18 6.13
C SER A 228 2.79 -5.27 5.49
N THR A 229 2.85 -5.33 4.16
CA THR A 229 4.06 -5.20 3.35
C THR A 229 3.84 -4.24 2.18
N VAL A 230 4.92 -3.72 1.61
CA VAL A 230 4.84 -2.88 0.41
C VAL A 230 4.37 -3.66 -0.82
N ASP A 231 4.74 -4.94 -0.87
CA ASP A 231 4.30 -5.93 -1.86
C ASP A 231 2.78 -6.07 -1.88
N GLU A 232 2.18 -6.29 -0.71
CA GLU A 232 0.73 -6.37 -0.54
C GLU A 232 0.04 -5.09 -1.00
N ALA A 233 0.48 -3.93 -0.51
CA ALA A 233 -0.12 -2.65 -0.90
C ALA A 233 -0.01 -2.41 -2.42
N ALA A 234 1.14 -2.72 -3.02
CA ALA A 234 1.38 -2.54 -4.45
C ALA A 234 0.56 -3.51 -5.31
N PHE A 235 0.49 -4.79 -4.93
CA PHE A 235 -0.34 -5.77 -5.63
C PHE A 235 -1.83 -5.41 -5.54
N LEU A 236 -2.32 -5.04 -4.35
CA LEU A 236 -3.71 -4.62 -4.17
C LEU A 236 -4.03 -3.39 -5.03
N PHE A 237 -3.10 -2.44 -5.14
CA PHE A 237 -3.29 -1.27 -6.01
C PHE A 237 -3.48 -1.70 -7.47
N TYR A 238 -2.57 -2.54 -7.97
CA TYR A 238 -2.62 -3.08 -9.32
C TYR A 238 -3.90 -3.89 -9.57
N SER A 239 -4.25 -4.79 -8.65
CA SER A 239 -5.44 -5.63 -8.73
C SER A 239 -6.72 -4.78 -8.76
N LEU A 240 -6.81 -3.73 -7.92
CA LEU A 240 -7.96 -2.83 -7.90
C LEU A 240 -8.06 -1.98 -9.18
N ASP A 241 -6.94 -1.48 -9.69
CA ASP A 241 -6.90 -0.73 -10.95
C ASP A 241 -7.32 -1.62 -12.14
N LYS A 242 -6.91 -2.89 -12.16
CA LYS A 242 -7.39 -3.89 -13.15
C LYS A 242 -8.87 -4.23 -12.96
N ALA A 243 -9.37 -4.33 -11.73
CA ALA A 243 -10.79 -4.51 -11.46
C ALA A 243 -11.61 -3.31 -11.98
N CYS A 244 -11.12 -2.08 -11.77
CA CYS A 244 -11.70 -0.87 -12.34
C CYS A 244 -11.72 -0.90 -13.87
N HIS A 245 -10.65 -1.39 -14.52
CA HIS A 245 -10.60 -1.55 -15.98
C HIS A 245 -11.67 -2.53 -16.48
N SER A 246 -11.75 -3.72 -15.88
CA SER A 246 -12.78 -4.73 -16.19
C SER A 246 -14.19 -4.16 -16.01
N GLN A 247 -14.40 -3.38 -14.95
CA GLN A 247 -15.66 -2.74 -14.66
C GLN A 247 -16.03 -1.69 -15.73
N LEU A 248 -15.11 -0.82 -16.14
CA LEU A 248 -15.33 0.15 -17.21
C LEU A 248 -15.75 -0.53 -18.52
N MET A 249 -15.07 -1.62 -18.91
CA MET A 249 -15.42 -2.39 -20.09
C MET A 249 -16.79 -3.06 -19.96
N ALA A 250 -17.10 -3.63 -18.80
CA ALA A 250 -18.39 -4.27 -18.52
C ALA A 250 -19.55 -3.26 -18.52
N GLU A 251 -19.38 -2.07 -17.94
CA GLU A 251 -20.39 -1.01 -17.96
C GLU A 251 -20.63 -0.50 -19.38
N ALA A 252 -19.58 -0.38 -20.20
CA ALA A 252 -19.74 -0.01 -21.61
C ALA A 252 -20.55 -1.04 -22.40
N ALA A 253 -20.33 -2.35 -22.17
CA ALA A 253 -21.14 -3.40 -22.77
C ALA A 253 -22.58 -3.40 -22.23
N ALA A 254 -22.75 -3.17 -20.92
CA ALA A 254 -24.06 -3.13 -20.27
C ALA A 254 -24.92 -1.95 -20.72
N ALA A 255 -24.29 -0.80 -21.01
CA ALA A 255 -24.97 0.35 -21.63
C ALA A 255 -25.57 0.01 -23.01
N ASN A 256 -25.09 -1.05 -23.68
CA ASN A 256 -25.63 -1.56 -24.94
C ASN A 256 -26.61 -2.75 -24.75
N GLY A 257 -27.11 -2.98 -23.52
CA GLY A 257 -28.13 -3.98 -23.23
C GLY A 257 -27.59 -5.36 -22.84
N VAL A 258 -26.28 -5.53 -22.68
CA VAL A 258 -25.69 -6.81 -22.23
C VAL A 258 -25.69 -6.88 -20.71
N ALA A 259 -26.56 -7.71 -20.13
CA ALA A 259 -26.65 -7.83 -18.66
C ALA A 259 -25.37 -8.45 -18.05
N LYS A 260 -24.82 -7.79 -17.03
CA LYS A 260 -23.75 -8.33 -16.18
C LYS A 260 -24.28 -9.51 -15.36
N LYS A 261 -23.46 -10.54 -15.16
CA LYS A 261 -23.73 -11.64 -14.21
C LYS A 261 -22.79 -11.48 -13.03
N ILE A 262 -23.34 -11.06 -11.89
CA ILE A 262 -22.57 -10.82 -10.68
C ILE A 262 -22.33 -12.15 -9.97
N ILE A 263 -21.11 -12.35 -9.46
CA ILE A 263 -20.77 -13.48 -8.59
C ILE A 263 -21.64 -13.36 -7.33
N PRO A 264 -22.41 -14.40 -6.95
CA PRO A 264 -23.25 -14.36 -5.75
C PRO A 264 -22.42 -14.10 -4.49
N ASP A 265 -22.97 -13.34 -3.54
CA ASP A 265 -22.30 -12.93 -2.30
C ASP A 265 -21.65 -14.08 -1.53
N ASN A 266 -22.29 -15.26 -1.46
CA ASN A 266 -21.73 -16.42 -0.78
C ASN A 266 -20.49 -16.98 -1.50
N VAL A 267 -20.43 -16.88 -2.82
CA VAL A 267 -19.27 -17.29 -3.62
C VAL A 267 -18.18 -16.22 -3.53
N ALA A 268 -18.53 -14.94 -3.60
CA ALA A 268 -17.59 -13.84 -3.44
C ALA A 268 -16.92 -13.86 -2.06
N GLN A 269 -17.71 -14.08 -0.99
CA GLN A 269 -17.20 -14.26 0.37
C GLN A 269 -16.27 -15.47 0.48
N PHE A 270 -16.66 -16.64 -0.06
CA PHE A 270 -15.81 -17.83 -0.04
C PHE A 270 -14.47 -17.60 -0.77
N THR A 271 -14.51 -16.96 -1.94
CA THR A 271 -13.30 -16.58 -2.68
C THR A 271 -12.45 -15.61 -1.85
N ALA A 272 -13.05 -14.56 -1.28
CA ALA A 272 -12.38 -13.59 -0.44
C ALA A 272 -11.69 -14.24 0.76
N GLU A 273 -12.38 -15.10 1.52
CA GLU A 273 -11.82 -15.85 2.65
C GLU A 273 -10.65 -16.76 2.24
N SER A 274 -10.60 -17.19 0.98
CA SER A 274 -9.50 -18.02 0.46
C SER A 274 -8.25 -17.21 0.12
N VAL A 275 -8.39 -15.92 -0.23
CA VAL A 275 -7.32 -15.11 -0.84
C VAL A 275 -6.93 -13.86 -0.04
N GLN A 276 -7.80 -13.37 0.87
CA GLN A 276 -7.55 -12.21 1.74
C GLN A 276 -6.62 -12.58 2.92
N ASP A 277 -5.44 -13.08 2.58
CA ASP A 277 -4.36 -13.40 3.50
C ASP A 277 -3.13 -12.53 3.14
N PRO A 278 -2.50 -11.83 4.10
CA PRO A 278 -1.32 -11.00 3.83
C PRO A 278 -0.17 -11.76 3.15
N HIS A 279 0.00 -13.05 3.44
CA HIS A 279 1.00 -13.88 2.75
C HIS A 279 0.62 -14.13 1.30
N ASN A 280 -0.67 -14.26 0.99
CA ASN A 280 -1.13 -14.40 -0.38
C ASN A 280 -0.82 -13.13 -1.18
N PHE A 281 -1.23 -11.96 -0.70
CA PHE A 281 -0.98 -10.71 -1.41
C PHE A 281 0.51 -10.36 -1.51
N TYR A 282 1.32 -10.72 -0.51
CA TYR A 282 2.77 -10.68 -0.63
C TYR A 282 3.27 -11.59 -1.77
N LEU A 283 2.80 -12.85 -1.81
CA LEU A 283 3.22 -13.85 -2.79
C LEU A 283 2.84 -13.45 -4.22
N GLU A 284 1.64 -12.90 -4.42
CA GLU A 284 1.13 -12.41 -5.71
C GLU A 284 2.03 -11.33 -6.34
N PHE A 285 2.74 -10.56 -5.52
CA PHE A 285 3.70 -9.56 -6.01
C PHE A 285 5.07 -10.14 -6.37
N GLN A 286 5.47 -11.30 -5.83
CA GLN A 286 6.84 -11.81 -5.97
C GLN A 286 7.30 -12.03 -7.41
N PRO A 287 6.47 -12.51 -8.36
CA PRO A 287 6.87 -12.59 -9.76
C PRO A 287 7.31 -11.22 -10.34
N GLU A 288 6.64 -10.13 -9.93
CA GLU A 288 6.97 -8.78 -10.38
C GLU A 288 8.21 -8.21 -9.68
N PHE A 289 8.45 -8.61 -8.43
CA PHE A 289 9.71 -8.35 -7.73
C PHE A 289 10.88 -9.00 -8.46
N GLU A 290 10.81 -10.31 -8.72
CA GLU A 290 11.86 -11.08 -9.41
C GLU A 290 12.15 -10.50 -10.80
N LEU A 291 11.10 -10.20 -11.57
CA LEU A 291 11.24 -9.55 -12.88
C LEU A 291 11.93 -8.18 -12.77
N SER A 292 11.60 -7.38 -11.76
CA SER A 292 12.23 -6.07 -11.55
C SER A 292 13.71 -6.18 -11.21
N VAL A 293 14.11 -7.22 -10.45
CA VAL A 293 15.52 -7.50 -10.16
C VAL A 293 16.24 -7.88 -11.44
N GLU A 294 15.69 -8.82 -12.21
CA GLU A 294 16.27 -9.33 -13.45
C GLU A 294 16.45 -8.22 -14.50
N GLU A 295 15.38 -7.48 -14.85
CA GLU A 295 15.42 -6.42 -15.85
C GLU A 295 16.36 -5.27 -15.47
N SER A 296 16.56 -5.05 -14.16
CA SER A 296 17.46 -4.01 -13.68
C SER A 296 18.93 -4.43 -13.64
N GLY A 297 19.23 -5.72 -13.84
CA GLY A 297 20.54 -6.30 -13.54
C GLY A 297 20.94 -6.08 -12.07
N GLY A 298 19.98 -6.22 -11.15
CA GLY A 298 20.15 -6.00 -9.72
C GLY A 298 20.22 -4.53 -9.27
N LYS A 299 20.16 -3.55 -10.18
CA LYS A 299 20.22 -2.12 -9.81
C LYS A 299 19.06 -1.66 -8.92
N VAL A 300 17.91 -2.34 -8.96
CA VAL A 300 16.77 -2.02 -8.08
C VAL A 300 17.11 -2.19 -6.60
N LEU A 301 18.02 -3.11 -6.28
CA LEU A 301 18.41 -3.45 -4.91
C LEU A 301 19.49 -2.52 -4.32
N GLN A 302 20.11 -1.69 -5.16
CA GLN A 302 21.21 -0.78 -4.78
C GLN A 302 20.73 0.40 -3.97
#